data_AF-A0A966PSZ4-F1
#
_entry.id   AF-A0A966PSZ4-F1
#
_cell.length_a   1.000
_cell.length_b   1.000
_cell.length_c   1.000
_cell.angle_alpha   90.00
_cell.angle_beta   90.00
_cell.angle_gamma   90.00
#
_symmetry.space_group_name_H-M   'P 1'
#
loop_
_entity.id
_entity.type
_entity.pdbx_description
1 polymer ?
#
loop_
_entity_poly.entity_id
_entity_poly.type
_entity_poly.pdbx_seq_one_letter_code
_entity_poly.pdbx_strand_id
1 'polypeptide(L)'
;ISASVALIAGGVVAVNATPSSITVCASKATGAMRYSAAAKCNGAKETKLTLGQQGPTGATGATGATGATGATGATGATGATGATGATGAAGSYASPMSVATIPAAGYTLVLSDAGKLLYSLVSPTVTIPTNASVAFPIGTRIDIGQLGATTANIIFITPATGVTLNGATTSSQFDRGAYQMGSLIKIATNEWLFLKPVDELTP
;
A
#
# COMPACT_ATOMS: atom_id res chain seq x y z
N ILE A 1 -7.69 4.59 25.17
CA ILE A 1 -8.44 4.95 23.95
C ILE A 1 -7.79 4.17 22.81
N SER A 2 -8.30 2.98 22.50
CA SER A 2 -7.67 2.11 21.49
C SER A 2 -8.01 2.61 20.09
N ALA A 3 -7.01 3.08 19.36
CA ALA A 3 -7.14 3.43 17.94
C ALA A 3 -6.93 2.15 17.10
N SER A 4 -7.92 1.75 16.32
CA SER A 4 -7.78 0.67 15.35
C SER A 4 -7.35 1.28 14.02
N VAL A 5 -6.11 1.03 13.61
CA VAL A 5 -5.56 1.47 12.32
C VAL A 5 -5.86 0.40 11.28
N ALA A 6 -6.68 0.71 10.27
CA ALA A 6 -6.87 -0.15 9.11
C ALA A 6 -5.93 0.32 7.99
N LEU A 7 -4.94 -0.50 7.62
CA LEU A 7 -4.13 -0.29 6.42
C LEU A 7 -4.91 -0.80 5.21
N ILE A 8 -5.13 0.08 4.24
CA ILE A 8 -5.42 -0.29 2.85
C ILE A 8 -4.22 0.13 2.01
N ALA A 9 -3.83 -0.70 1.04
CA ALA A 9 -2.65 -0.48 0.22
C ALA A 9 -2.64 0.93 -0.38
N GLY A 10 -1.67 1.76 0.02
CA GLY A 10 -1.41 3.09 -0.53
C GLY A 10 -1.75 4.31 0.34
N GLY A 11 -2.31 4.16 1.55
CA GLY A 11 -2.52 5.31 2.43
C GLY A 11 -3.05 4.97 3.83
N VAL A 12 -2.64 5.75 4.83
CA VAL A 12 -3.11 5.63 6.23
C VAL A 12 -4.36 6.49 6.41
N VAL A 13 -5.47 5.88 6.85
CA VAL A 13 -6.68 6.62 7.26
C VAL A 13 -6.84 6.47 8.78
N ALA A 14 -6.63 7.56 9.52
CA ALA A 14 -6.96 7.61 10.95
C ALA A 14 -8.47 7.87 11.10
N VAL A 15 -9.25 6.83 11.42
CA VAL A 15 -10.67 6.99 11.78
C VAL A 15 -10.82 7.00 13.30
N ASN A 16 -11.18 8.16 13.84
CA ASN A 16 -11.64 8.27 15.23
C ASN A 16 -13.16 8.03 15.23
N ALA A 17 -13.59 6.99 15.94
CA ALA A 17 -14.92 6.35 15.94
C ALA A 17 -15.10 5.28 14.84
N THR A 18 -15.56 4.11 15.28
CA THR A 18 -15.92 2.92 14.48
C THR A 18 -16.89 3.29 13.35
N PRO A 19 -16.42 3.42 12.09
CA PRO A 19 -17.32 3.62 10.98
C PRO A 19 -17.62 2.25 10.38
N SER A 20 -18.90 1.89 10.30
CA SER A 20 -19.38 0.69 9.62
C SER A 20 -19.17 0.70 8.09
N SER A 21 -18.57 1.75 7.51
CA SER A 21 -18.07 1.76 6.12
C SER A 21 -17.13 2.96 5.84
N ILE A 22 -16.06 2.75 5.06
CA ILE A 22 -15.23 3.81 4.45
C ILE A 22 -15.74 4.05 3.04
N THR A 23 -16.01 5.32 2.67
CA THR A 23 -16.41 5.67 1.31
C THR A 23 -15.25 6.31 0.54
N VAL A 24 -14.91 5.74 -0.61
CA VAL A 24 -13.93 6.29 -1.56
C VAL A 24 -14.67 6.87 -2.75
N CYS A 25 -14.27 8.06 -3.20
CA CYS A 25 -14.82 8.72 -4.38
C CYS A 25 -13.72 8.83 -5.44
N ALA A 26 -13.99 8.38 -6.66
CA ALA A 26 -13.10 8.52 -7.79
C ALA A 26 -13.63 9.60 -8.75
N SER A 27 -12.79 10.55 -9.12
CA SER A 27 -13.09 11.54 -10.14
C SER A 27 -13.41 10.86 -11.48
N LYS A 28 -14.55 11.21 -12.09
CA LYS A 28 -14.92 10.70 -13.43
C LYS A 28 -14.04 11.25 -14.55
N ALA A 29 -13.42 12.42 -14.31
CA ALA A 29 -12.61 13.09 -15.32
C ALA A 29 -11.14 12.68 -15.28
N THR A 30 -10.60 12.39 -14.09
CA THR A 30 -9.16 12.20 -13.88
C THR A 30 -8.80 10.87 -13.23
N GLY A 31 -9.77 10.12 -12.73
CA GLY A 31 -9.51 8.87 -11.99
C GLY A 31 -8.89 9.08 -10.60
N ALA A 32 -8.59 10.32 -10.21
CA ALA A 32 -8.05 10.65 -8.90
C ALA A 32 -9.02 10.20 -7.79
N MET A 33 -8.50 9.53 -6.77
CA MET A 33 -9.29 8.99 -5.67
C MET A 33 -9.13 9.83 -4.40
N ARG A 34 -10.23 10.01 -3.67
CA ARG A 34 -10.22 10.65 -2.35
C ARG A 34 -11.12 9.92 -1.37
N TYR A 35 -10.77 10.00 -0.09
CA TYR A 35 -11.60 9.52 1.01
C TYR A 35 -12.65 10.57 1.37
N SER A 36 -13.89 10.15 1.64
CA SER A 36 -14.97 11.02 2.09
C SER A 36 -15.56 10.50 3.40
N ALA A 37 -15.43 11.29 4.47
CA ALA A 37 -16.16 11.02 5.70
C ALA A 37 -17.67 11.23 5.43
N ALA A 38 -18.50 10.25 5.79
CA ALA A 38 -19.97 10.26 5.69
C ALA A 38 -20.60 10.03 4.30
N ALA A 39 -20.01 9.21 3.43
CA ALA A 39 -20.68 8.62 2.26
C ALA A 39 -21.16 9.60 1.16
N LYS A 40 -20.65 10.84 1.13
CA LYS A 40 -21.04 11.86 0.14
C LYS A 40 -19.98 12.01 -0.95
N CYS A 41 -20.13 11.26 -2.05
CA CYS A 41 -19.46 11.58 -3.31
C CYS A 41 -20.32 12.55 -4.11
N ASN A 42 -19.70 13.46 -4.86
CA ASN A 42 -20.44 14.34 -5.77
C ASN A 42 -20.86 13.52 -7.01
N GLY A 43 -22.10 13.03 -7.06
CA GLY A 43 -22.56 12.12 -8.12
C GLY A 43 -22.43 12.65 -9.56
N ALA A 44 -22.37 13.97 -9.74
CA ALA A 44 -22.15 14.58 -11.05
C ALA A 44 -20.67 14.47 -11.50
N LYS A 45 -19.72 14.56 -10.57
CA LYS A 45 -18.27 14.65 -10.87
C LYS A 45 -17.47 13.41 -10.46
N GLU A 46 -18.07 12.53 -9.67
CA GLU A 46 -17.39 11.44 -9.00
C GLU A 46 -18.21 10.15 -9.03
N THR A 47 -17.51 9.02 -9.00
CA THR A 47 -18.06 7.68 -8.85
C THR A 47 -17.73 7.20 -7.44
N LYS A 48 -18.75 6.76 -6.70
CA LYS A 48 -18.56 6.13 -5.40
C LYS A 48 -18.00 4.72 -5.60
N LEU A 49 -16.83 4.44 -5.04
CA LEU A 49 -16.22 3.12 -5.00
C LEU A 49 -16.62 2.45 -3.68
N THR A 50 -17.44 1.42 -3.79
CA THR A 50 -17.75 0.53 -2.67
C THR A 50 -16.69 -0.56 -2.67
N LEU A 51 -15.82 -0.58 -1.65
CA LEU A 51 -14.91 -1.70 -1.44
C LEU A 51 -15.76 -2.95 -1.14
N GLY A 52 -15.76 -3.90 -2.07
CA GLY A 52 -16.56 -5.12 -1.97
C GLY A 52 -16.19 -5.91 -0.72
N GLN A 53 -17.22 -6.31 0.01
CA GLN A 53 -17.14 -7.28 1.11
C GLN A 53 -16.44 -8.57 0.64
N GLN A 54 -15.78 -9.23 1.60
CA GLN A 54 -15.44 -10.66 1.64
C GLN A 54 -15.45 -11.40 0.29
N GLY A 55 -14.27 -11.88 -0.14
CA GLY A 55 -14.14 -12.72 -1.34
C GLY A 55 -15.19 -13.85 -1.36
N PRO A 56 -15.64 -14.26 -2.56
CA PRO A 56 -16.79 -15.15 -2.70
C PRO A 56 -16.64 -16.39 -1.83
N THR A 57 -17.69 -16.75 -1.09
CA THR A 57 -17.80 -18.09 -0.48
C THR A 57 -17.50 -19.12 -1.55
N GLY A 58 -16.58 -20.05 -1.27
CA GLY A 58 -16.22 -21.10 -2.22
C GLY A 58 -17.46 -21.84 -2.71
N ALA A 59 -17.47 -22.22 -4.00
CA ALA A 59 -18.61 -22.89 -4.61
C ALA A 59 -19.05 -24.10 -3.76
N THR A 60 -20.36 -24.23 -3.53
CA THR A 60 -20.96 -25.43 -2.92
C THR A 60 -20.49 -26.65 -3.70
N GLY A 61 -20.00 -27.68 -3.01
CA GLY A 61 -19.55 -28.92 -3.65
C GLY A 61 -20.66 -29.55 -4.50
N ALA A 62 -20.27 -30.23 -5.58
CA ALA A 62 -21.21 -30.89 -6.49
C ALA A 62 -22.15 -31.83 -5.72
N THR A 63 -23.45 -31.79 -6.05
CA THR A 63 -24.44 -32.75 -5.54
C THR A 63 -23.99 -34.17 -5.87
N GLY A 64 -23.98 -35.06 -4.87
CA GLY A 64 -23.63 -36.46 -5.07
C GLY A 64 -24.54 -37.14 -6.11
N ALA A 65 -23.98 -38.13 -6.83
CA ALA A 65 -24.70 -38.86 -7.87
C ALA A 65 -26.00 -39.47 -7.32
N THR A 66 -27.10 -39.36 -8.07
CA THR A 66 -28.36 -40.04 -7.77
C THR A 66 -28.11 -41.54 -7.67
N GLY A 67 -28.44 -42.14 -6.52
CA GLY A 67 -28.34 -43.59 -6.34
C GLY A 67 -29.16 -44.34 -7.38
N ALA A 68 -28.69 -45.50 -7.82
CA ALA A 68 -29.36 -46.34 -8.80
C ALA A 68 -30.82 -46.61 -8.41
N THR A 69 -31.74 -46.50 -9.37
CA THR A 69 -33.15 -46.86 -9.17
C THR A 69 -33.23 -48.32 -8.72
N GLY A 70 -33.59 -48.54 -7.45
CA GLY A 70 -33.87 -49.88 -6.95
C GLY A 70 -35.07 -50.47 -7.69
N ALA A 71 -35.01 -51.77 -8.00
CA ALA A 71 -36.16 -52.53 -8.48
C ALA A 71 -37.35 -52.26 -7.54
N THR A 72 -38.55 -52.04 -8.10
CA THR A 72 -39.78 -51.65 -7.39
C THR A 72 -39.92 -52.33 -6.02
N GLY A 73 -39.50 -51.63 -4.96
CA GLY A 73 -39.42 -52.16 -3.59
C GLY A 73 -38.50 -51.28 -2.73
N ALA A 74 -39.08 -50.69 -1.67
CA ALA A 74 -38.50 -49.76 -0.69
C ALA A 74 -37.78 -48.51 -1.28
N THR A 75 -38.25 -47.32 -0.92
CA THR A 75 -37.57 -46.04 -1.21
C THR A 75 -36.08 -46.13 -0.89
N GLY A 76 -35.22 -45.94 -1.89
CA GLY A 76 -33.76 -46.03 -1.73
C GLY A 76 -33.23 -45.02 -0.71
N ALA A 77 -32.21 -45.41 0.04
CA ALA A 77 -31.62 -44.59 1.09
C ALA A 77 -31.09 -43.25 0.55
N THR A 78 -31.30 -42.16 1.31
CA THR A 78 -30.76 -40.83 1.02
C THR A 78 -29.24 -40.91 0.87
N GLY A 79 -28.70 -40.35 -0.23
CA GLY A 79 -27.26 -40.34 -0.50
C GLY A 79 -26.45 -39.56 0.54
N ALA A 80 -25.19 -39.95 0.75
CA ALA A 80 -24.31 -39.33 1.72
C ALA A 80 -24.03 -37.86 1.40
N THR A 81 -24.03 -37.00 2.43
CA THR A 81 -23.64 -35.60 2.33
C THR A 81 -22.19 -35.48 1.84
N GLY A 82 -21.95 -34.62 0.84
CA GLY A 82 -20.60 -34.38 0.30
C GLY A 82 -19.65 -33.76 1.34
N ALA A 83 -18.35 -34.01 1.18
CA ALA A 83 -17.32 -33.48 2.07
C ALA A 83 -17.28 -31.94 2.02
N THR A 84 -17.15 -31.31 3.19
CA THR A 84 -16.91 -29.86 3.30
C THR A 84 -15.61 -29.47 2.58
N GLY A 85 -15.66 -28.46 1.72
CA GLY A 85 -14.48 -27.95 1.02
C GLY A 85 -13.42 -27.39 1.98
N ALA A 86 -12.15 -27.46 1.59
CA ALA A 86 -11.05 -26.93 2.40
C ALA A 86 -11.22 -25.43 2.64
N THR A 87 -11.12 -25.01 3.91
CA THR A 87 -11.02 -23.58 4.27
C THR A 87 -9.74 -23.01 3.65
N GLY A 88 -9.85 -21.93 2.88
CA GLY A 88 -8.68 -21.25 2.31
C GLY A 88 -7.75 -20.74 3.40
N ALA A 89 -6.44 -20.66 3.12
CA ALA A 89 -5.47 -20.14 4.08
C ALA A 89 -5.84 -18.71 4.51
N ALA A 90 -5.85 -18.46 5.82
CA ALA A 90 -6.01 -17.12 6.35
C ALA A 90 -4.85 -16.24 5.85
N GLY A 91 -5.15 -15.11 5.22
CA GLY A 91 -4.14 -14.13 4.83
C GLY A 91 -3.41 -13.62 6.07
N SER A 92 -2.09 -13.85 6.15
CA SER A 92 -1.28 -13.30 7.25
C SER A 92 -0.92 -11.85 6.96
N TYR A 93 -1.56 -10.90 7.64
CA TYR A 93 -1.22 -9.46 7.57
C TYR A 93 0.01 -9.07 8.41
N ALA A 94 0.82 -10.03 8.85
CA ALA A 94 1.62 -9.90 10.07
C ALA A 94 3.13 -9.80 9.86
N SER A 95 3.61 -9.32 8.71
CA SER A 95 4.99 -8.81 8.67
C SER A 95 4.94 -7.32 8.95
N PRO A 96 5.24 -6.85 10.19
CA PRO A 96 5.30 -5.43 10.46
C PRO A 96 6.33 -4.79 9.52
N MET A 97 5.98 -3.65 8.93
CA MET A 97 6.94 -2.88 8.13
C MET A 97 8.11 -2.50 9.04
N SER A 98 9.30 -3.02 8.74
CA SER A 98 10.50 -2.68 9.49
C SER A 98 10.87 -1.21 9.25
N VAL A 99 11.22 -0.51 10.33
CA VAL A 99 11.54 0.92 10.31
C VAL A 99 13.01 1.11 10.71
N ALA A 100 13.71 2.05 10.08
CA ALA A 100 15.06 2.42 10.45
C ALA A 100 15.29 3.94 10.40
N THR A 101 16.19 4.44 11.23
CA THR A 101 16.55 5.86 11.29
C THR A 101 17.67 6.18 10.31
N ILE A 102 17.53 7.30 9.60
CA ILE A 102 18.56 7.90 8.76
C ILE A 102 19.47 8.75 9.65
N PRO A 103 20.79 8.47 9.72
CA PRO A 103 21.72 9.26 10.51
C PRO A 103 21.87 10.70 10.02
N ALA A 104 22.19 11.62 10.95
CA ALA A 104 22.41 13.04 10.64
C ALA A 104 23.56 13.27 9.64
N ALA A 105 24.57 12.40 9.65
CA ALA A 105 25.72 12.46 8.74
C ALA A 105 25.37 12.13 7.27
N GLY A 106 24.14 11.72 6.99
CA GLY A 106 23.71 11.19 5.70
C GLY A 106 23.72 9.65 5.67
N TYR A 107 23.16 9.09 4.61
CA TYR A 107 22.95 7.64 4.48
C TYR A 107 22.96 7.22 3.02
N THR A 108 23.70 6.17 2.67
CA THR A 108 23.61 5.54 1.35
C THR A 108 22.73 4.30 1.47
N LEU A 109 21.74 4.17 0.60
CA LEU A 109 20.79 3.06 0.64
C LEU A 109 21.50 1.71 0.46
N VAL A 110 21.06 0.70 1.20
CA VAL A 110 21.57 -0.67 1.14
C VAL A 110 20.44 -1.66 0.85
N LEU A 111 20.77 -2.86 0.36
CA LEU A 111 19.75 -3.87 -0.02
C LEU A 111 18.76 -4.18 1.10
N SER A 112 19.18 -4.14 2.36
CA SER A 112 18.30 -4.41 3.48
C SER A 112 17.21 -3.36 3.69
N ASP A 113 17.27 -2.22 3.03
CA ASP A 113 16.24 -1.16 3.11
C ASP A 113 15.01 -1.44 2.26
N ALA A 114 15.08 -2.45 1.37
CA ALA A 114 13.95 -2.88 0.57
C ALA A 114 12.74 -3.20 1.46
N GLY A 115 11.62 -2.53 1.21
CA GLY A 115 10.38 -2.68 1.99
C GLY A 115 10.39 -1.99 3.36
N LYS A 116 11.44 -1.23 3.70
CA LYS A 116 11.50 -0.47 4.95
C LYS A 116 10.92 0.93 4.82
N LEU A 117 10.53 1.47 5.98
CA LEU A 117 10.42 2.92 6.19
C LEU A 117 11.72 3.44 6.79
N LEU A 118 12.43 4.29 6.06
CA LEU A 118 13.57 5.03 6.57
C LEU A 118 13.12 6.43 6.99
N TYR A 119 13.58 6.94 8.13
CA TYR A 119 13.12 8.26 8.59
C TYR A 119 14.18 9.11 9.29
N SER A 120 14.00 10.43 9.28
CA SER A 120 14.89 11.37 9.96
C SER A 120 14.11 12.46 10.70
N LEU A 121 14.70 12.96 11.80
CA LEU A 121 14.26 14.15 12.55
C LEU A 121 15.12 15.39 12.28
N VAL A 122 16.11 15.27 11.39
CA VAL A 122 17.05 16.32 10.98
C VAL A 122 17.09 16.41 9.45
N SER A 123 18.03 17.16 8.88
CA SER A 123 18.18 17.37 7.43
C SER A 123 19.34 16.58 6.80
N PRO A 124 19.27 15.24 6.69
CA PRO A 124 20.33 14.43 6.09
C PRO A 124 20.21 14.39 4.56
N THR A 125 21.29 13.95 3.93
CA THR A 125 21.26 13.49 2.53
C THR A 125 21.16 11.97 2.47
N VAL A 126 20.16 11.47 1.76
CA VAL A 126 20.01 10.07 1.37
C VAL A 126 20.57 9.91 -0.04
N THR A 127 21.58 9.06 -0.19
CA THR A 127 22.23 8.79 -1.47
C THR A 127 21.67 7.52 -2.09
N ILE A 128 21.20 7.61 -3.33
CA ILE A 128 20.81 6.45 -4.13
C ILE A 128 22.08 5.89 -4.80
N PRO A 129 22.50 4.66 -4.48
CA PRO A 129 23.72 4.08 -5.04
C PRO A 129 23.53 3.69 -6.51
N THR A 130 24.67 3.52 -7.20
CA THR A 130 24.66 2.87 -8.51
C THR A 130 24.30 1.38 -8.37
N ASN A 131 23.77 0.79 -9.45
CA ASN A 131 23.45 -0.63 -9.52
C ASN A 131 24.70 -1.52 -9.45
N ALA A 132 25.89 -0.98 -9.73
CA ALA A 132 27.15 -1.68 -9.56
C ALA A 132 27.57 -1.78 -8.09
N SER A 133 27.25 -0.75 -7.28
CA SER A 133 27.53 -0.74 -5.84
C SER A 133 26.48 -1.49 -5.03
N VAL A 134 25.20 -1.30 -5.35
CA VAL A 134 24.07 -1.94 -4.65
C VAL A 134 23.00 -2.31 -5.68
N ALA A 135 22.88 -3.61 -5.96
CA ALA A 135 22.02 -4.12 -7.02
C ALA A 135 20.57 -4.34 -6.55
N PHE A 136 19.84 -3.26 -6.28
CA PHE A 136 18.41 -3.34 -5.95
C PHE A 136 17.59 -3.95 -7.11
N PRO A 137 16.74 -4.97 -6.85
CA PRO A 137 15.81 -5.48 -7.84
C PRO A 137 14.86 -4.39 -8.37
N ILE A 138 14.49 -4.44 -9.65
CA ILE A 138 13.42 -3.60 -10.21
C ILE A 138 12.11 -3.89 -9.46
N GLY A 139 11.36 -2.84 -9.14
CA GLY A 139 10.17 -2.89 -8.30
C GLY A 139 10.45 -2.76 -6.80
N THR A 140 11.72 -2.68 -6.38
CA THR A 140 12.05 -2.38 -4.97
C THR A 140 11.44 -1.04 -4.58
N ARG A 141 10.72 -1.05 -3.46
CA ARG A 141 10.16 0.13 -2.82
C ARG A 141 10.89 0.39 -1.50
N ILE A 142 11.20 1.64 -1.24
CA ILE A 142 11.72 2.13 0.04
C ILE A 142 10.92 3.38 0.40
N ASP A 143 10.31 3.39 1.56
CA ASP A 143 9.55 4.55 2.04
C ASP A 143 10.48 5.47 2.84
N ILE A 144 10.39 6.77 2.61
CA ILE A 144 11.19 7.80 3.28
C ILE A 144 10.25 8.72 4.05
N GLY A 145 10.51 8.91 5.35
CA GLY A 145 9.76 9.79 6.23
C GLY A 145 10.61 10.95 6.73
N GLN A 146 10.19 12.17 6.42
CA GLN A 146 10.71 13.40 7.03
C GLN A 146 9.86 13.73 8.25
N LEU A 147 10.39 13.50 9.45
CA LEU A 147 9.74 13.86 10.70
C LEU A 147 10.33 15.16 11.24
N GLY A 148 9.49 16.00 11.83
CA GLY A 148 9.93 17.28 12.35
C GLY A 148 8.80 18.29 12.32
N ALA A 149 8.65 19.03 13.43
CA ALA A 149 7.60 20.04 13.58
C ALA A 149 7.93 21.37 12.87
N THR A 150 9.16 21.52 12.34
CA THR A 150 9.60 22.75 11.68
C THR A 150 9.72 22.53 10.17
N THR A 151 9.43 23.56 9.38
CA THR A 151 9.59 23.56 7.92
C THR A 151 11.05 23.60 7.45
N ALA A 152 12.00 23.38 8.36
CA ALA A 152 13.45 23.45 8.13
C ALA A 152 14.13 22.07 8.10
N ASN A 153 13.45 21.03 8.61
CA ASN A 153 13.96 19.67 8.54
C ASN A 153 13.69 19.11 7.15
N ILE A 154 14.69 19.08 6.28
CA ILE A 154 14.55 18.68 4.88
C ILE A 154 15.45 17.48 4.61
N ILE A 155 14.86 16.35 4.21
CA ILE A 155 15.64 15.22 3.68
C ILE A 155 15.91 15.47 2.20
N PHE A 156 17.19 15.48 1.83
CA PHE A 156 17.61 15.52 0.43
C PHE A 156 17.82 14.10 -0.08
N ILE A 157 17.31 13.81 -1.27
CA ILE A 157 17.48 12.54 -1.96
C ILE A 157 18.33 12.80 -3.20
N THR A 158 19.53 12.25 -3.21
CA THR A 158 20.55 12.56 -4.22
C THR A 158 21.00 11.28 -4.92
N PRO A 159 20.79 11.14 -6.24
CA PRO A 159 21.38 10.04 -6.98
C PRO A 159 22.91 10.14 -7.04
N ALA A 160 23.59 8.99 -6.94
CA ALA A 160 25.01 8.91 -7.28
C ALA A 160 25.23 9.23 -8.77
N THR A 161 26.46 9.59 -9.14
CA THR A 161 26.83 9.84 -10.54
C THR A 161 26.44 8.67 -11.44
N GLY A 162 25.72 8.96 -12.53
CA GLY A 162 25.22 7.94 -13.46
C GLY A 162 23.93 7.24 -13.03
N VAL A 163 23.31 7.68 -11.93
CA VAL A 163 21.95 7.30 -11.52
C VAL A 163 20.98 8.41 -11.91
N THR A 164 19.89 8.04 -12.55
CA THR A 164 18.78 8.93 -12.89
C THR A 164 17.70 8.84 -11.82
N LEU A 165 17.28 9.99 -11.30
CA LEU A 165 16.10 10.13 -10.45
C LEU A 165 15.02 10.87 -11.22
N ASN A 166 14.02 10.14 -11.73
CA ASN A 166 12.98 10.71 -12.56
C ASN A 166 12.16 11.73 -11.77
N GLY A 167 12.05 12.95 -12.32
CA GLY A 167 11.43 14.10 -11.65
C GLY A 167 12.42 15.01 -10.91
N ALA A 168 13.73 14.74 -10.95
CA ALA A 168 14.78 15.60 -10.39
C ALA A 168 16.03 15.67 -11.29
N THR A 169 16.68 16.83 -11.34
CA THR A 169 17.89 17.05 -12.17
C THR A 169 19.18 16.65 -11.46
N THR A 170 19.28 16.91 -10.15
CA THR A 170 20.48 16.62 -9.34
C THR A 170 20.13 16.06 -7.96
N SER A 171 18.98 16.43 -7.43
CA SER A 171 18.46 15.98 -6.14
C SER A 171 16.96 16.25 -6.07
N SER A 172 16.23 15.46 -5.29
CA SER A 172 14.85 15.74 -4.92
C SER A 172 14.75 15.95 -3.42
N GLN A 173 13.69 16.61 -2.97
CA GLN A 173 13.39 16.81 -1.56
C GLN A 173 11.88 16.78 -1.36
N PHE A 174 11.44 16.67 -0.10
CA PHE A 174 10.05 16.96 0.23
C PHE A 174 9.76 18.46 0.15
N ASP A 175 8.48 18.80 -0.08
CA ASP A 175 8.04 20.20 -0.04
C ASP A 175 8.15 20.75 1.40
N ARG A 176 8.04 22.06 1.65
CA ARG A 176 8.27 22.58 3.01
C ARG A 176 7.08 22.29 3.93
N GLY A 177 7.06 21.12 4.57
CA GLY A 177 5.99 20.70 5.49
C GLY A 177 6.51 19.91 6.69
N ALA A 178 5.79 19.99 7.80
CA ALA A 178 6.02 19.12 8.94
C ALA A 178 5.45 17.71 8.63
N TYR A 179 6.21 16.66 8.92
CA TYR A 179 5.79 15.26 8.77
C TYR A 179 5.35 14.86 7.35
N GLN A 180 6.33 14.68 6.47
CA GLN A 180 6.09 14.23 5.09
C GLN A 180 6.62 12.82 4.87
N MET A 181 6.03 12.13 3.89
CA MET A 181 6.43 10.80 3.48
C MET A 181 6.42 10.68 1.96
N GLY A 182 7.31 9.87 1.44
CA GLY A 182 7.43 9.62 0.01
C GLY A 182 8.04 8.25 -0.23
N SER A 183 7.94 7.77 -1.46
CA SER A 183 8.39 6.44 -1.83
C SER A 183 9.41 6.53 -2.95
N LEU A 184 10.54 5.87 -2.74
CA LEU A 184 11.50 5.55 -3.78
C LEU A 184 11.15 4.21 -4.41
N ILE A 185 11.09 4.16 -5.73
CA ILE A 185 10.75 2.96 -6.50
C ILE A 185 11.82 2.74 -7.56
N LYS A 186 12.46 1.58 -7.55
CA LYS A 186 13.43 1.18 -8.58
C LYS A 186 12.69 0.79 -9.86
N ILE A 187 12.93 1.47 -10.97
CA ILE A 187 12.17 1.28 -12.22
C ILE A 187 13.01 0.69 -13.36
N ALA A 188 14.31 0.98 -13.41
CA ALA A 188 15.25 0.35 -14.35
C ALA A 188 16.69 0.37 -13.80
N THR A 189 17.67 -0.13 -14.54
CA THR A 189 19.10 -0.06 -14.14
C THR A 189 19.50 1.40 -13.95
N ASN A 190 20.05 1.73 -12.77
CA ASN A 190 20.41 3.10 -12.40
C ASN A 190 19.25 4.11 -12.50
N GLU A 191 17.99 3.68 -12.52
CA GLU A 191 16.85 4.58 -12.70
C GLU A 191 15.82 4.38 -11.59
N TRP A 192 15.46 5.48 -10.94
CA TRP A 192 14.55 5.50 -9.81
C TRP A 192 13.46 6.56 -10.01
N LEU A 193 12.31 6.30 -9.40
CA LEU A 193 11.23 7.25 -9.26
C LEU A 193 11.10 7.64 -7.80
N PHE A 194 10.95 8.94 -7.52
CA PHE A 194 10.57 9.42 -6.20
C PHE A 194 9.18 10.04 -6.25
N LEU A 195 8.26 9.42 -5.53
CA LEU A 195 6.88 9.88 -5.41
C LEU A 195 6.71 10.56 -4.05
N LYS A 196 6.35 11.84 -4.06
CA LYS A 196 6.03 12.61 -2.86
C LYS A 196 4.66 13.28 -3.03
N PRO A 197 3.91 13.51 -1.94
CA PRO A 197 2.74 14.36 -1.98
C PRO A 197 3.14 15.76 -2.47
N VAL A 198 2.24 16.39 -3.22
CA VAL A 198 2.37 17.80 -3.62
C VAL A 198 1.72 18.61 -2.50
N ASP A 199 2.39 19.65 -2.00
CA ASP A 199 1.79 20.57 -1.03
C ASP A 199 0.48 21.15 -1.61
N GLU A 200 -0.64 20.94 -0.92
CA GLU A 200 -1.96 21.49 -1.29
C GLU A 200 -2.17 22.92 -0.72
N LEU A 201 -1.10 23.55 -0.20
CA LEU A 201 -1.15 24.82 0.54
C LEU A 201 -0.34 25.95 -0.10
N THR A 202 -0.51 26.17 -1.40
CA THR A 202 -0.28 27.50 -1.98
C THR A 202 -1.61 28.05 -2.51
N PRO A 203 -2.26 29.00 -1.81
CA PRO A 203 -3.31 29.82 -2.44
C PRO A 203 -2.75 30.65 -3.59
#